data_AF-A0AAX3NNS7-F1
#
_entry.id   AF-A0AAX3NNS7-F1
#
_cell.length_a   1.000
_cell.length_b   1.000
_cell.length_c   1.000
_cell.angle_alpha   90.00
_cell.angle_beta   90.00
_cell.angle_gamma   90.00
#
_symmetry.space_group_name_H-M   'P 1'
#
loop_
_entity.id
_entity.type
_entity.pdbx_description
1 polymer ?
#
loop_
_entity_poly.entity_id
_entity_poly.type
_entity_poly.pdbx_seq_one_letter_code
_entity_poly.pdbx_strand_id
1 'polypeptide(L)'
;MSQKYNNDLQQLFYHASANDFNQIPGSPIAYWLPKQLGTVFLQAKKIKDVSPVKKGLITSNNDRFIRLWHEVDLVNILFECQNHEQSKKSRRRWYPINSGGDFKKWYGNNQVVINWQFNGEEITSYAASLYGSASRQIQNVQYYFKKCITWSNITTGSFGVRASETGFIFGCAGTVCFPSESDYEYILALLNSKVANYVLSLLNPTLNFVVGDISSIPVLMHQQRTLLEKNVSSLIAIARDDWNNNEYSPGFKVNSLVKKFEIMVSDSLYAYIENVKKIVYLFSEKEAENNRLFIETYGLQDELTPEVPLSEITLTCNPHYRYGGNLTDEEREARLQSDTIAELVSYAIGCMMGRYSLDREGLVYAHAGNEGFKALVEEGAYATFAADEDGILPLSTDSWFEDDVATRLEAFVCTVWGKETLEENLQFIADSLCLAAIKPVKKGGETSRETIRRYLSTQLYKDHLKTYKKRPIYWLFSSGKEKAFECLVYLHRYNEATLPRMRTEYVTPLLGQMAGRIERLRLQQTEASTSDAKRIGKEIDSLTKQLAELRAFDDQLKHHADMRITLDLDDGVKVNYGKFGTLLSDVKAITGDKGE
;
A
#
# COMPACT_ATOMS: atom_id res chain seq x y z
N MET A 1 6.54 46.44 51.74
CA MET A 1 7.15 47.00 50.52
C MET A 1 6.81 48.49 50.44
N SER A 2 7.72 49.37 50.87
CA SER A 2 7.61 50.84 50.72
C SER A 2 7.95 51.26 49.28
N GLN A 3 7.93 52.56 48.96
CA GLN A 3 8.57 53.12 47.75
C GLN A 3 10.03 52.63 47.58
N LYS A 4 10.70 52.21 48.66
CA LYS A 4 12.01 51.56 48.68
C LYS A 4 12.03 50.16 48.05
N TYR A 5 10.89 49.47 48.02
CA TYR A 5 10.72 48.18 47.36
C TYR A 5 10.51 48.31 45.84
N ASN A 6 10.05 49.48 45.37
CA ASN A 6 9.99 49.83 43.95
C ASN A 6 11.35 50.30 43.38
N ASN A 7 12.27 50.79 44.22
CA ASN A 7 13.58 51.30 43.77
C ASN A 7 14.62 50.21 43.49
N ASP A 8 14.61 49.06 44.16
CA ASP A 8 15.54 47.97 43.79
C ASP A 8 15.05 47.19 42.55
N LEU A 9 13.75 47.25 42.24
CA LEU A 9 13.15 46.77 40.99
C LEU A 9 13.55 47.62 39.75
N GLN A 10 14.13 48.81 39.96
CA GLN A 10 14.59 49.71 38.89
C GLN A 10 15.97 49.40 38.30
N GLN A 11 16.76 48.46 38.82
CA GLN A 11 17.93 47.93 38.07
C GLN A 11 17.60 46.66 37.27
N LEU A 12 16.39 46.13 37.41
CA LEU A 12 16.04 44.80 36.97
C LEU A 12 15.55 44.69 35.51
N PHE A 13 15.34 45.77 34.74
CA PHE A 13 14.74 45.63 33.41
C PHE A 13 15.25 46.61 32.33
N TYR A 14 15.42 46.03 31.14
CA TYR A 14 16.52 46.25 30.22
C TYR A 14 16.26 47.25 29.08
N HIS A 15 17.34 47.93 28.67
CA HIS A 15 17.45 48.77 27.47
C HIS A 15 18.47 48.14 26.48
N ALA A 16 18.21 48.21 25.17
CA ALA A 16 18.56 47.18 24.16
C ALA A 16 19.97 47.21 23.49
N SER A 17 20.38 46.05 22.93
CA SER A 17 21.08 45.92 21.61
C SER A 17 20.70 44.66 20.80
N ALA A 18 19.54 44.05 21.05
CA ALA A 18 18.88 43.16 20.08
C ALA A 18 18.49 43.87 18.75
N ASN A 19 18.79 45.18 18.65
CA ASN A 19 18.45 46.11 17.57
C ASN A 19 19.43 46.05 16.38
N ASP A 20 20.62 45.48 16.61
CA ASP A 20 21.65 45.20 15.61
C ASP A 20 21.33 43.95 14.77
N PHE A 21 20.60 43.04 15.37
CA PHE A 21 20.23 41.74 14.80
C PHE A 21 19.08 41.84 13.77
N ASN A 22 18.53 43.04 13.55
CA ASN A 22 17.17 43.28 13.06
C ASN A 22 17.04 44.19 11.82
N GLN A 23 18.10 44.41 11.04
CA GLN A 23 17.97 45.14 9.76
C GLN A 23 18.00 44.25 8.51
N ILE A 24 18.24 42.94 8.65
CA ILE A 24 18.50 42.05 7.53
C ILE A 24 17.36 41.03 7.39
N PRO A 25 16.71 40.94 6.22
CA PRO A 25 15.75 39.88 5.94
C PRO A 25 16.42 38.50 6.04
N GLY A 26 15.92 37.63 6.91
CA GLY A 26 16.33 36.22 7.01
C GLY A 26 17.34 35.86 8.10
N SER A 27 17.58 36.72 9.10
CA SER A 27 18.45 36.43 10.25
C SER A 27 17.66 35.89 11.46
N PRO A 28 17.38 34.56 11.57
CA PRO A 28 16.69 34.01 12.72
C PRO A 28 17.53 34.16 13.99
N ILE A 29 16.95 34.73 15.05
CA ILE A 29 17.59 34.86 16.36
C ILE A 29 17.33 33.59 17.17
N ALA A 30 18.19 32.59 17.01
CA ALA A 30 18.15 31.35 17.78
C ALA A 30 19.06 31.45 19.02
N TYR A 31 18.61 32.18 20.05
CA TYR A 31 19.41 32.40 21.27
C TYR A 31 19.62 31.12 22.11
N TRP A 32 18.79 30.10 21.87
CA TRP A 32 18.89 28.78 22.49
C TRP A 32 19.76 27.80 21.69
N LEU A 33 20.40 28.26 20.60
CA LEU A 33 21.26 27.41 19.78
C LEU A 33 22.54 27.05 20.56
N PRO A 34 22.91 25.76 20.64
CA PRO A 34 24.21 25.36 21.17
C PRO A 34 25.34 26.07 20.43
N LYS A 35 26.34 26.59 21.16
CA LYS A 35 27.47 27.34 20.57
C LYS A 35 28.21 26.54 19.50
N GLN A 36 28.32 25.23 19.72
CA GLN A 36 28.91 24.27 18.81
C GLN A 36 28.16 24.28 17.47
N LEU A 37 26.83 24.12 17.50
CA LEU A 37 26.01 24.11 16.28
C LEU A 37 26.04 25.47 15.55
N GLY A 38 26.09 26.58 16.28
CA GLY A 38 26.31 27.91 15.69
C GLY A 38 27.62 28.01 14.90
N THR A 39 28.69 27.40 15.41
CA THR A 39 29.99 27.33 14.72
C THR A 39 29.89 26.46 13.46
N VAL A 40 29.16 25.34 13.53
CA VAL A 40 28.92 24.45 12.38
C VAL A 40 28.21 25.20 11.25
N PHE A 41 27.17 25.99 11.54
CA PHE A 41 26.47 26.79 10.52
C PHE A 41 27.36 27.81 9.80
N LEU A 42 28.39 28.33 10.48
CA LEU A 42 29.33 29.30 9.92
C LEU A 42 30.42 28.66 9.06
N GLN A 43 30.86 27.46 9.40
CA GLN A 43 32.06 26.84 8.82
C GLN A 43 31.76 25.69 7.84
N ALA A 44 30.66 24.97 8.03
CA ALA A 44 30.33 23.81 7.22
C ALA A 44 29.73 24.21 5.86
N LYS A 45 30.00 23.39 4.84
CA LYS A 45 29.25 23.45 3.57
C LYS A 45 27.79 23.07 3.83
N LYS A 46 26.86 23.62 3.06
CA LYS A 46 25.44 23.27 3.14
C LYS A 46 25.11 22.20 2.11
N ILE A 47 23.97 21.50 2.27
CA ILE A 47 23.50 20.50 1.30
C ILE A 47 23.50 21.07 -0.13
N LYS A 48 23.00 22.29 -0.33
CA LYS A 48 22.97 22.91 -1.67
C LYS A 48 24.35 23.06 -2.34
N ASP A 49 25.43 23.09 -1.55
CA ASP A 49 26.80 23.28 -2.03
C ASP A 49 27.44 21.95 -2.45
N VAL A 50 26.86 20.81 -2.04
CA VAL A 50 27.37 19.46 -2.32
C VAL A 50 26.38 18.56 -3.07
N SER A 51 25.09 18.89 -3.07
CA SER A 51 24.03 18.09 -3.65
C SER A 51 22.85 18.97 -4.10
N PRO A 52 22.54 19.01 -5.41
CA PRO A 52 21.40 19.77 -5.90
C PRO A 52 20.06 19.29 -5.31
N VAL A 53 19.34 20.20 -4.66
CA VAL A 53 18.00 19.98 -4.14
C VAL A 53 16.98 20.58 -5.11
N LYS A 54 16.01 19.78 -5.57
CA LYS A 54 15.08 20.15 -6.65
C LYS A 54 13.63 19.81 -6.31
N LYS A 55 12.73 20.58 -6.91
CA LYS A 55 11.27 20.33 -6.91
C LYS A 55 10.85 19.83 -8.29
N GLY A 56 9.92 18.88 -8.30
CA GLY A 56 9.42 18.25 -9.51
C GLY A 56 8.25 18.95 -10.16
N LEU A 57 7.64 18.25 -11.12
CA LEU A 57 6.52 18.76 -11.89
C LEU A 57 5.23 18.90 -11.07
N ILE A 58 4.31 19.72 -11.59
CA ILE A 58 2.93 19.82 -11.13
C ILE A 58 2.02 19.36 -12.28
N THR A 59 1.25 18.30 -12.06
CA THR A 59 0.43 17.68 -13.11
C THR A 59 -0.73 18.56 -13.57
N SER A 60 -1.21 19.46 -12.70
CA SER A 60 -2.42 20.27 -12.88
C SER A 60 -3.74 19.46 -13.04
N ASN A 61 -3.67 18.13 -13.13
CA ASN A 61 -4.81 17.20 -13.13
C ASN A 61 -4.34 15.77 -12.78
N ASN A 62 -4.46 15.37 -11.52
CA ASN A 62 -4.02 14.04 -11.08
C ASN A 62 -4.88 12.92 -11.67
N ASP A 63 -6.20 13.09 -11.78
CA ASP A 63 -7.09 12.06 -12.33
C ASP A 63 -6.80 11.77 -13.81
N ARG A 64 -6.14 12.68 -14.54
CA ARG A 64 -5.70 12.45 -15.92
C ARG A 64 -4.33 11.80 -16.03
N PHE A 65 -3.37 12.23 -15.19
CA PHE A 65 -1.96 11.89 -15.40
C PHE A 65 -1.38 10.91 -14.38
N ILE A 66 -2.08 10.59 -13.29
CA ILE A 66 -1.56 9.77 -12.20
C ILE A 66 -2.41 8.52 -11.98
N ARG A 67 -1.77 7.37 -11.83
CA ARG A 67 -2.40 6.09 -11.48
C ARG A 67 -1.59 5.37 -10.40
N LEU A 68 -2.22 4.45 -9.69
CA LEU A 68 -1.48 3.37 -9.03
C LEU A 68 -1.08 2.35 -10.08
N TRP A 69 0.11 1.76 -9.94
CA TRP A 69 0.69 0.87 -10.95
C TRP A 69 -0.19 -0.34 -11.29
N HIS A 70 -0.98 -0.82 -10.33
CA HIS A 70 -1.88 -1.96 -10.51
C HIS A 70 -3.21 -1.62 -11.19
N GLU A 71 -3.47 -0.34 -11.49
CA GLU A 71 -4.68 0.07 -12.22
C GLU A 71 -4.55 -0.11 -13.73
N VAL A 72 -3.32 -0.10 -14.25
CA VAL A 72 -3.00 0.01 -15.67
C VAL A 72 -2.38 -1.29 -16.18
N ASP A 73 -2.38 -1.49 -17.50
CA ASP A 73 -1.71 -2.66 -18.08
C ASP A 73 -0.20 -2.60 -17.76
N LEU A 74 0.34 -3.69 -17.19
CA LEU A 74 1.75 -3.82 -16.87
C LEU A 74 2.65 -3.58 -18.10
N VAL A 75 2.19 -3.97 -19.29
CA VAL A 75 2.89 -3.74 -20.56
C VAL A 75 2.99 -2.25 -20.84
N ASN A 76 2.12 -1.37 -20.35
CA ASN A 76 2.24 0.07 -20.59
C ASN A 76 3.17 0.80 -19.62
N ILE A 77 3.76 0.10 -18.65
CA ILE A 77 4.68 0.67 -17.65
C ILE A 77 6.15 0.47 -18.07
N LEU A 78 6.98 1.48 -17.85
CA LEU A 78 8.44 1.37 -17.91
C LEU A 78 9.07 1.70 -16.55
N PHE A 79 9.32 0.67 -15.72
CA PHE A 79 9.89 0.85 -14.38
C PHE A 79 11.34 1.35 -14.38
N GLU A 80 12.21 0.75 -15.20
CA GLU A 80 13.66 0.99 -15.18
C GLU A 80 14.13 1.86 -16.36
N CYS A 81 13.48 3.00 -16.57
CA CYS A 81 13.90 3.94 -17.60
C CYS A 81 15.26 4.58 -17.25
N GLN A 82 16.24 4.48 -18.15
CA GLN A 82 17.60 4.95 -17.91
C GLN A 82 17.78 6.43 -18.28
N ASN A 83 17.03 6.92 -19.28
CA ASN A 83 17.16 8.28 -19.79
C ASN A 83 16.01 8.69 -20.73
N HIS A 84 15.99 9.96 -21.13
CA HIS A 84 15.01 10.53 -22.06
C HIS A 84 14.99 9.88 -23.45
N GLU A 85 16.12 9.38 -23.94
CA GLU A 85 16.19 8.73 -25.26
C GLU A 85 15.45 7.39 -25.24
N GLN A 86 15.63 6.61 -24.17
CA GLN A 86 14.86 5.38 -23.96
C GLN A 86 13.37 5.70 -23.79
N SER A 87 13.02 6.72 -23.00
CA SER A 87 11.62 7.11 -22.81
C SER A 87 10.94 7.51 -24.12
N LYS A 88 11.61 8.26 -24.99
CA LYS A 88 11.06 8.65 -26.30
C LYS A 88 10.78 7.45 -27.22
N LYS A 89 11.62 6.41 -27.14
CA LYS A 89 11.54 5.23 -28.02
C LYS A 89 10.60 4.15 -27.51
N SER A 90 10.39 4.04 -26.20
CA SER A 90 9.69 2.89 -25.60
C SER A 90 8.19 2.81 -25.96
N ARG A 91 7.57 3.94 -26.34
CA ARG A 91 6.11 4.11 -26.53
C ARG A 91 5.24 3.78 -25.30
N ARG A 92 5.87 3.40 -24.18
CA ARG A 92 5.23 3.12 -22.90
C ARG A 92 4.59 4.40 -22.37
N ARG A 93 3.42 4.27 -21.74
CA ARG A 93 2.66 5.42 -21.25
C ARG A 93 3.07 5.79 -19.83
N TRP A 94 3.23 4.81 -18.97
CA TRP A 94 3.32 4.99 -17.53
C TRP A 94 4.76 4.83 -17.03
N TYR A 95 5.18 5.75 -16.15
CA TYR A 95 6.51 5.79 -15.56
C TYR A 95 6.41 5.99 -14.05
N PRO A 96 7.26 5.36 -13.23
CA PRO A 96 7.27 5.60 -11.79
C PRO A 96 7.48 7.09 -11.45
N ILE A 97 6.76 7.59 -10.46
CA ILE A 97 6.91 8.97 -9.98
C ILE A 97 7.03 9.06 -8.46
N ASN A 98 8.05 9.77 -8.00
CA ASN A 98 8.16 10.26 -6.64
C ASN A 98 7.12 11.37 -6.43
N SER A 99 5.96 11.00 -5.89
CA SER A 99 4.82 11.89 -5.63
C SER A 99 4.64 12.23 -4.14
N GLY A 100 5.61 11.84 -3.30
CA GLY A 100 5.51 11.94 -1.84
C GLY A 100 4.96 10.65 -1.24
N GLY A 101 3.89 10.75 -0.44
CA GLY A 101 3.25 9.62 0.24
C GLY A 101 3.42 9.65 1.75
N ASP A 102 3.04 8.55 2.40
CA ASP A 102 3.08 8.41 3.85
C ASP A 102 4.51 8.55 4.39
N PHE A 103 4.65 9.00 5.63
CA PHE A 103 5.95 9.13 6.28
C PHE A 103 6.67 7.77 6.31
N LYS A 104 7.88 7.72 5.75
CA LYS A 104 8.69 6.49 5.66
C LYS A 104 10.14 6.88 5.42
N LYS A 105 11.06 6.20 6.10
CA LYS A 105 12.50 6.35 5.92
C LYS A 105 13.08 5.23 5.04
N TRP A 106 14.26 5.51 4.49
CA TRP A 106 15.16 4.60 3.77
C TRP A 106 14.68 4.10 2.40
N TYR A 107 13.46 3.59 2.26
CA TYR A 107 12.94 3.10 0.98
C TYR A 107 11.40 2.96 1.00
N GLY A 108 10.73 3.04 -0.15
CA GLY A 108 9.30 2.72 -0.31
C GLY A 108 8.48 3.86 -0.92
N ASN A 109 7.14 3.72 -0.87
CA ASN A 109 6.15 4.59 -1.54
C ASN A 109 6.19 4.52 -3.08
N ASN A 110 6.73 3.43 -3.64
CA ASN A 110 6.91 3.23 -5.07
C ASN A 110 5.67 2.62 -5.75
N GLN A 111 4.49 3.23 -5.53
CA GLN A 111 3.20 2.70 -6.04
C GLN A 111 2.63 3.51 -7.20
N VAL A 112 3.10 4.75 -7.38
CA VAL A 112 2.45 5.74 -8.23
C VAL A 112 3.19 5.83 -9.56
N VAL A 113 2.42 5.84 -10.65
CA VAL A 113 2.92 6.05 -12.00
C VAL A 113 2.29 7.31 -12.62
N ILE A 114 3.05 7.97 -13.48
CA ILE A 114 2.64 9.14 -14.25
C ILE A 114 2.63 8.82 -15.74
N ASN A 115 1.65 9.37 -16.46
CA ASN A 115 1.68 9.37 -17.91
C ASN A 115 2.80 10.31 -18.40
N TRP A 116 3.88 9.70 -18.91
CA TRP A 116 5.03 10.36 -19.49
C TRP A 116 5.33 9.83 -20.90
N GLN A 117 4.29 9.39 -21.60
CA GLN A 117 4.41 8.90 -22.97
C GLN A 117 5.10 9.96 -23.86
N PHE A 118 5.99 9.50 -24.74
CA PHE A 118 6.74 10.35 -25.66
C PHE A 118 7.46 11.53 -24.96
N ASN A 119 8.09 11.26 -23.80
CA ASN A 119 8.70 12.28 -22.94
C ASN A 119 7.72 13.33 -22.40
N GLY A 120 6.48 12.93 -22.10
CA GLY A 120 5.48 13.80 -21.48
C GLY A 120 4.88 14.81 -22.44
N GLU A 121 4.69 14.45 -23.71
CA GLU A 121 4.10 15.34 -24.73
C GLU A 121 2.70 15.82 -24.33
N GLU A 122 1.84 14.91 -23.86
CA GLU A 122 0.46 15.22 -23.45
C GLU A 122 0.43 16.18 -22.26
N ILE A 123 1.17 15.87 -21.19
CA ILE A 123 1.19 16.68 -19.96
C ILE A 123 1.84 18.05 -20.19
N THR A 124 2.85 18.12 -21.05
CA THR A 124 3.49 19.39 -21.46
C THR A 124 2.52 20.25 -22.25
N SER A 125 1.82 19.66 -23.23
CA SER A 125 0.83 20.37 -24.05
C SER A 125 -0.35 20.87 -23.21
N TYR A 126 -0.83 20.05 -22.26
CA TYR A 126 -1.88 20.43 -21.32
C TYR A 126 -1.45 21.58 -20.39
N ALA A 127 -0.23 21.53 -19.86
CA ALA A 127 0.29 22.64 -19.06
C ALA A 127 0.44 23.94 -19.88
N ALA A 128 0.89 23.83 -21.13
CA ALA A 128 1.00 24.98 -22.03
C ALA A 128 -0.35 25.59 -22.37
N SER A 129 -1.39 24.78 -22.59
CA SER A 129 -2.74 25.29 -22.88
C SER A 129 -3.36 26.03 -21.69
N LEU A 130 -3.05 25.62 -20.45
CA LEU A 130 -3.54 26.28 -19.24
C LEU A 130 -2.80 27.57 -18.89
N TYR A 131 -1.48 27.61 -19.09
CA TYR A 131 -0.62 28.68 -18.55
C TYR A 131 0.19 29.46 -19.60
N GLY A 132 -0.04 29.20 -20.89
CA GLY A 132 0.72 29.78 -22.02
C GLY A 132 2.14 29.24 -22.18
N SER A 133 2.64 28.47 -21.20
CA SER A 133 3.93 27.77 -21.24
C SER A 133 3.93 26.61 -20.24
N ALA A 134 4.51 25.48 -20.64
CA ALA A 134 4.67 24.32 -19.77
C ALA A 134 5.78 24.51 -18.72
N SER A 135 6.76 25.39 -18.95
CA SER A 135 8.00 25.46 -18.15
C SER A 135 7.78 25.84 -16.67
N ARG A 136 6.64 26.44 -16.34
CA ARG A 136 6.26 26.74 -14.96
C ARG A 136 5.85 25.49 -14.19
N GLN A 137 5.18 24.55 -14.84
CA GLN A 137 4.65 23.33 -14.23
C GLN A 137 5.58 22.14 -14.42
N ILE A 138 6.26 22.05 -15.56
CA ILE A 138 7.16 20.97 -15.93
C ILE A 138 8.60 21.45 -15.76
N GLN A 139 9.15 21.22 -14.57
CA GLN A 139 10.46 21.72 -14.16
C GLN A 139 11.48 20.60 -13.98
N ASN A 140 12.75 20.97 -14.08
CA ASN A 140 13.90 20.12 -13.75
C ASN A 140 13.94 18.78 -14.52
N VAL A 141 13.42 18.77 -15.76
CA VAL A 141 13.31 17.58 -16.62
C VAL A 141 14.66 16.90 -16.82
N GLN A 142 15.77 17.64 -16.88
CA GLN A 142 17.14 17.13 -17.02
C GLN A 142 17.62 16.22 -15.87
N TYR A 143 16.84 16.13 -14.79
CA TYR A 143 17.10 15.27 -13.64
C TYR A 143 16.23 14.01 -13.62
N TYR A 144 15.26 13.87 -14.53
CA TYR A 144 14.37 12.71 -14.53
C TYR A 144 15.16 11.44 -14.82
N PHE A 145 14.69 10.33 -14.26
CA PHE A 145 15.27 8.99 -14.38
C PHE A 145 16.60 8.79 -13.63
N LYS A 146 17.16 9.82 -12.99
CA LYS A 146 18.39 9.71 -12.19
C LYS A 146 18.09 9.22 -10.78
N LYS A 147 19.01 8.40 -10.24
CA LYS A 147 19.05 8.00 -8.84
C LYS A 147 19.08 9.24 -7.94
N CYS A 148 18.29 9.24 -6.88
CA CYS A 148 18.15 10.39 -5.99
C CYS A 148 17.64 10.01 -4.60
N ILE A 149 17.67 10.98 -3.68
CA ILE A 149 17.03 10.89 -2.38
C ILE A 149 15.73 11.67 -2.43
N THR A 150 14.61 11.11 -1.99
CA THR A 150 13.28 11.76 -2.05
C THR A 150 12.59 11.80 -0.69
N TRP A 151 11.72 12.79 -0.47
CA TRP A 151 10.85 12.88 0.71
C TRP A 151 9.49 13.47 0.37
N SER A 152 8.56 13.33 1.31
CA SER A 152 7.25 13.99 1.26
C SER A 152 7.36 15.38 1.88
N ASN A 153 6.92 16.43 1.18
CA ASN A 153 7.02 17.80 1.72
C ASN A 153 6.28 17.96 3.05
N ILE A 154 5.09 17.37 3.14
CA ILE A 154 4.22 17.46 4.32
C ILE A 154 4.32 16.14 5.08
N THR A 155 4.63 16.22 6.36
CA THR A 155 4.59 15.06 7.27
C THR A 155 3.73 15.36 8.50
N THR A 156 3.43 14.35 9.30
CA THR A 156 2.63 14.50 10.54
C THR A 156 3.50 14.55 11.80
N GLY A 157 4.83 14.66 11.66
CA GLY A 157 5.75 14.64 12.79
C GLY A 157 7.18 14.93 12.36
N SER A 158 7.97 13.88 12.10
CA SER A 158 9.40 14.01 11.80
C SER A 158 9.69 14.12 10.30
N PHE A 159 10.90 14.59 9.99
CA PHE A 159 11.48 14.53 8.65
C PHE A 159 12.13 13.18 8.40
N GLY A 160 11.97 12.66 7.18
CA GLY A 160 12.52 11.39 6.76
C GLY A 160 12.61 11.31 5.24
N VAL A 161 13.67 10.67 4.77
CA VAL A 161 14.00 10.56 3.35
C VAL A 161 14.16 9.10 2.93
N ARG A 162 13.94 8.85 1.64
CA ARG A 162 13.99 7.52 1.01
C ARG A 162 14.98 7.52 -0.15
N ALA A 163 15.65 6.39 -0.34
CA ALA A 163 16.36 6.10 -1.57
C ALA A 163 15.37 5.93 -2.73
N SER A 164 15.65 6.57 -3.85
CA SER A 164 14.92 6.42 -5.11
C SER A 164 15.91 6.04 -6.20
N GLU A 165 15.68 4.88 -6.80
CA GLU A 165 16.55 4.32 -7.83
C GLU A 165 16.34 5.03 -9.18
N THR A 166 17.13 4.66 -10.18
CA THR A 166 16.91 5.10 -11.57
C THR A 166 15.53 4.70 -12.08
N GLY A 167 14.99 5.42 -13.07
CA GLY A 167 13.65 5.16 -13.63
C GLY A 167 12.54 6.07 -13.15
N PHE A 168 12.74 6.82 -12.06
CA PHE A 168 11.71 7.67 -11.49
C PHE A 168 11.71 9.10 -12.07
N ILE A 169 10.50 9.60 -12.30
CA ILE A 169 10.21 11.03 -12.39
C ILE A 169 9.91 11.54 -10.98
N PHE A 170 9.93 12.85 -10.75
CA PHE A 170 9.56 13.42 -9.45
C PHE A 170 8.57 14.57 -9.62
N GLY A 171 7.59 14.61 -8.72
CA GLY A 171 6.55 15.63 -8.64
C GLY A 171 6.85 16.70 -7.59
N CYS A 172 5.95 17.66 -7.47
CA CYS A 172 6.09 18.77 -6.52
C CYS A 172 5.99 18.35 -5.05
N ALA A 173 5.30 17.24 -4.76
CA ALA A 173 5.10 16.69 -3.42
C ALA A 173 6.15 15.63 -3.02
N GLY A 174 6.91 15.12 -4.01
CA GLY A 174 8.07 14.25 -3.82
C GLY A 174 9.34 14.98 -4.22
N THR A 175 9.77 15.96 -3.43
CA THR A 175 11.02 16.69 -3.68
C THR A 175 12.22 15.77 -3.55
N VAL A 176 13.33 16.19 -4.18
CA VAL A 176 14.49 15.33 -4.37
C VAL A 176 15.81 16.05 -4.12
N CYS A 177 16.81 15.27 -3.74
CA CYS A 177 18.21 15.66 -3.60
C CYS A 177 19.06 14.72 -4.47
N PHE A 178 20.03 15.26 -5.21
CA PHE A 178 20.90 14.50 -6.11
C PHE A 178 22.36 14.54 -5.65
N PRO A 179 22.76 13.75 -4.64
CA PRO A 179 24.18 13.62 -4.29
C PRO A 179 25.01 13.00 -5.42
N SER A 180 26.32 13.19 -5.35
CA SER A 180 27.27 12.37 -6.12
C SER A 180 27.16 10.90 -5.70
N GLU A 181 27.56 9.96 -6.56
CA GLU A 181 27.56 8.54 -6.19
C GLU A 181 28.40 8.27 -4.95
N SER A 182 29.53 8.96 -4.78
CA SER A 182 30.35 8.80 -3.57
C SER A 182 29.63 9.29 -2.32
N ASP A 183 28.88 10.39 -2.38
CA ASP A 183 28.24 11.01 -1.21
C ASP A 183 26.81 10.52 -0.95
N TYR A 184 26.27 9.65 -1.80
CA TYR A 184 24.86 9.25 -1.77
C TYR A 184 24.43 8.68 -0.41
N GLU A 185 25.12 7.65 0.07
CA GLU A 185 24.81 7.01 1.35
C GLU A 185 25.05 7.97 2.53
N TYR A 186 26.08 8.81 2.44
CA TYR A 186 26.41 9.77 3.49
C TYR A 186 25.30 10.82 3.67
N ILE A 187 24.87 11.43 2.56
CA ILE A 187 23.80 12.43 2.57
C ILE A 187 22.47 11.79 2.96
N LEU A 188 22.19 10.56 2.50
CA LEU A 188 20.99 9.83 2.90
C LEU A 188 20.96 9.57 4.42
N ALA A 189 22.08 9.17 5.01
CA ALA A 189 22.18 8.98 6.45
C ALA A 189 21.99 10.27 7.23
N LEU A 190 22.66 11.35 6.79
CA LEU A 190 22.58 12.65 7.43
C LEU A 190 21.13 13.14 7.47
N LEU A 191 20.43 13.08 6.33
CA LEU A 191 19.05 13.52 6.22
C LEU A 191 18.06 12.67 7.04
N ASN A 192 18.35 11.40 7.31
CA ASN A 192 17.54 10.54 8.19
C ASN A 192 17.92 10.62 9.68
N SER A 193 18.99 11.33 10.03
CA SER A 193 19.51 11.42 11.39
C SER A 193 18.66 12.32 12.30
N LYS A 194 18.82 12.12 13.61
CA LYS A 194 18.29 13.05 14.63
C LYS A 194 18.90 14.44 14.53
N VAL A 195 20.15 14.56 14.08
CA VAL A 195 20.81 15.85 13.86
C VAL A 195 20.10 16.67 12.77
N ALA A 196 19.76 16.05 11.63
CA ALA A 196 19.01 16.75 10.59
C ALA A 196 17.62 17.18 11.07
N ASN A 197 16.92 16.34 11.83
CA ASN A 197 15.63 16.71 12.43
C ASN A 197 15.76 17.87 13.42
N TYR A 198 16.79 17.87 14.27
CA TYR A 198 17.07 18.97 15.20
C TYR A 198 17.43 20.27 14.47
N VAL A 199 18.23 20.19 13.41
CA VAL A 199 18.53 21.34 12.55
C VAL A 199 17.27 21.87 11.87
N LEU A 200 16.43 20.98 11.33
CA LEU A 200 15.20 21.37 10.66
C LEU A 200 14.18 21.99 11.62
N SER A 201 14.07 21.51 12.86
CA SER A 201 13.17 22.14 13.85
C SER A 201 13.57 23.57 14.22
N LEU A 202 14.86 23.91 14.06
CA LEU A 202 15.38 25.27 14.23
C LEU A 202 15.14 26.15 13.00
N LEU A 203 15.29 25.59 11.79
CA LEU A 203 15.18 26.34 10.53
C LEU A 203 13.72 26.52 10.07
N ASN A 204 12.90 25.49 10.29
CA ASN A 204 11.51 25.45 9.88
C ASN A 204 10.68 24.78 10.99
N PRO A 205 10.04 25.56 11.87
CA PRO A 205 9.20 25.03 12.94
C PRO A 205 7.85 24.47 12.43
N THR A 206 7.63 24.40 11.12
CA THR A 206 6.41 23.84 10.50
C THR A 206 6.65 22.42 9.98
N LEU A 207 5.57 21.70 9.71
CA LEU A 207 5.61 20.33 9.15
C LEU A 207 5.74 20.28 7.62
N ASN A 208 6.16 21.38 6.98
CA ASN A 208 6.30 21.49 5.52
C ASN A 208 7.77 21.70 5.12
N PHE A 209 8.48 20.60 4.88
CA PHE A 209 9.91 20.58 4.55
C PHE A 209 10.14 20.87 3.06
N VAL A 210 10.42 22.14 2.74
CA VAL A 210 10.61 22.61 1.37
C VAL A 210 12.09 22.61 0.97
N VAL A 211 12.35 22.72 -0.33
CA VAL A 211 13.71 22.72 -0.91
C VAL A 211 14.68 23.64 -0.16
N GLY A 212 14.25 24.84 0.24
CA GLY A 212 15.09 25.81 0.95
C GLY A 212 15.58 25.35 2.31
N ASP A 213 14.77 24.58 3.05
CA ASP A 213 15.09 24.12 4.40
C ASP A 213 16.17 23.03 4.33
N ILE A 214 15.92 22.00 3.51
CA ILE A 214 16.86 20.90 3.29
C ILE A 214 18.18 21.44 2.71
N SER A 215 18.10 22.39 1.78
CA SER A 215 19.27 23.03 1.17
C SER A 215 20.18 23.71 2.19
N SER A 216 19.66 24.09 3.35
CA SER A 216 20.36 24.88 4.36
C SER A 216 21.01 24.04 5.46
N ILE A 217 20.76 22.72 5.49
CA ILE A 217 21.37 21.81 6.46
C ILE A 217 22.89 21.80 6.26
N PRO A 218 23.69 22.04 7.32
CA PRO A 218 25.15 21.95 7.24
C PRO A 218 25.61 20.50 7.10
N VAL A 219 26.75 20.30 6.44
CA VAL A 219 27.35 19.00 6.15
C VAL A 219 28.77 18.98 6.69
N LEU A 220 28.95 18.29 7.83
CA LEU A 220 30.25 17.87 8.33
C LEU A 220 30.52 16.43 7.91
N MET A 221 31.77 16.11 7.58
CA MET A 221 32.19 14.75 7.22
C MET A 221 32.75 14.02 8.44
N HIS A 222 32.30 12.80 8.66
CA HIS A 222 32.77 11.93 9.74
C HIS A 222 33.95 11.06 9.27
N GLN A 223 34.93 10.82 10.15
CA GLN A 223 36.08 9.92 9.87
C GLN A 223 35.66 8.47 9.58
N GLN A 224 34.75 7.89 10.37
CA GLN A 224 34.13 6.57 10.17
C GLN A 224 33.08 6.51 9.03
N ARG A 225 33.30 7.21 7.91
CA ARG A 225 32.39 7.24 6.76
C ARG A 225 32.03 5.85 6.22
N THR A 226 33.00 4.94 6.12
CA THR A 226 32.78 3.59 5.59
C THR A 226 31.81 2.76 6.44
N LEU A 227 31.83 2.92 7.78
CA LEU A 227 30.90 2.23 8.67
C LEU A 227 29.46 2.72 8.43
N LEU A 228 29.30 4.04 8.29
CA LEU A 228 28.02 4.67 8.00
C LEU A 228 27.47 4.20 6.65
N GLU A 229 28.28 4.19 5.59
CA GLU A 229 27.87 3.71 4.26
C GLU A 229 27.42 2.24 4.29
N LYS A 230 28.11 1.38 5.06
CA LYS A 230 27.71 -0.01 5.29
C LYS A 230 26.37 -0.11 6.02
N ASN A 231 26.16 0.68 7.07
CA ASN A 231 24.89 0.70 7.82
C ASN A 231 23.75 1.16 6.92
N VAL A 232 23.94 2.22 6.14
CA VAL A 232 22.94 2.76 5.20
C VAL A 232 22.55 1.73 4.14
N SER A 233 23.54 1.06 3.54
CA SER A 233 23.29 0.01 2.56
C SER A 233 22.42 -1.11 3.14
N SER A 234 22.71 -1.52 4.38
CA SER A 234 21.90 -2.52 5.10
C SER A 234 20.49 -2.02 5.42
N LEU A 235 20.34 -0.75 5.82
CA LEU A 235 19.03 -0.14 6.12
C LEU A 235 18.15 -0.04 4.86
N ILE A 236 18.73 0.38 3.73
CA ILE A 236 18.03 0.40 2.44
C ILE A 236 17.58 -1.01 2.06
N ALA A 237 18.47 -2.01 2.15
CA ALA A 237 18.15 -3.38 1.80
C ALA A 237 16.99 -3.94 2.64
N ILE A 238 17.06 -3.77 3.96
CA ILE A 238 15.98 -4.21 4.86
C ILE A 238 14.66 -3.49 4.54
N ALA A 239 14.68 -2.17 4.36
CA ALA A 239 13.48 -1.40 4.05
C ALA A 239 12.89 -1.75 2.67
N ARG A 240 13.74 -2.10 1.71
CA ARG A 240 13.33 -2.58 0.38
C ARG A 240 12.68 -3.95 0.44
N ASP A 241 13.29 -4.88 1.17
CA ASP A 241 12.74 -6.22 1.33
C ASP A 241 11.40 -6.19 2.08
N ASP A 242 11.31 -5.41 3.16
CA ASP A 242 10.04 -5.15 3.85
C ASP A 242 8.97 -4.56 2.91
N TRP A 243 9.31 -3.54 2.14
CA TRP A 243 8.38 -2.95 1.17
C TRP A 243 7.92 -3.97 0.12
N ASN A 244 8.84 -4.76 -0.41
CA ASN A 244 8.57 -5.79 -1.41
C ASN A 244 7.90 -7.05 -0.85
N ASN A 245 7.73 -7.18 0.47
CA ASN A 245 6.90 -8.24 1.06
C ASN A 245 5.39 -7.93 1.02
N ASN A 246 4.99 -6.77 0.50
CA ASN A 246 3.59 -6.36 0.39
C ASN A 246 3.09 -6.42 -1.06
N GLU A 247 1.91 -7.02 -1.31
CA GLU A 247 1.32 -7.23 -2.65
C GLU A 247 1.08 -5.96 -3.48
N TYR A 248 0.99 -4.81 -2.82
CA TYR A 248 0.82 -3.52 -3.47
C TYR A 248 2.16 -2.91 -3.94
N SER A 249 3.30 -3.55 -3.64
CA SER A 249 4.60 -3.19 -4.21
C SER A 249 4.74 -3.82 -5.60
N PRO A 250 5.24 -3.08 -6.61
CA PRO A 250 5.62 -3.69 -7.89
C PRO A 250 6.70 -4.77 -7.76
N GLY A 251 7.49 -4.74 -6.68
CA GLY A 251 8.55 -5.72 -6.41
C GLY A 251 8.10 -6.94 -5.61
N PHE A 252 6.79 -7.12 -5.38
CA PHE A 252 6.28 -8.28 -4.65
C PHE A 252 6.51 -9.58 -5.40
N LYS A 253 6.98 -10.60 -4.67
CA LYS A 253 7.35 -11.89 -5.23
C LYS A 253 6.45 -13.03 -4.81
N VAL A 254 6.34 -13.24 -3.50
CA VAL A 254 5.66 -14.37 -2.87
C VAL A 254 5.31 -13.98 -1.44
N ASN A 255 4.21 -14.52 -0.90
CA ASN A 255 3.85 -14.31 0.50
C ASN A 255 4.91 -14.93 1.45
N SER A 256 5.25 -14.22 2.53
CA SER A 256 6.31 -14.62 3.45
C SER A 256 6.07 -15.97 4.13
N LEU A 257 4.80 -16.36 4.34
CA LEU A 257 4.43 -17.65 4.94
C LEU A 257 4.58 -18.82 3.95
N VAL A 258 4.47 -18.56 2.64
CA VAL A 258 4.63 -19.58 1.59
C VAL A 258 6.09 -19.76 1.22
N LYS A 259 6.91 -18.70 1.31
CA LYS A 259 8.34 -18.73 0.97
C LYS A 259 9.16 -19.73 1.80
N LYS A 260 8.78 -19.96 3.05
CA LYS A 260 9.46 -20.87 3.98
C LYS A 260 8.50 -22.01 4.29
N PHE A 261 8.58 -23.10 3.53
CA PHE A 261 7.76 -24.28 3.76
C PHE A 261 8.13 -24.93 5.09
N GLU A 262 7.42 -24.56 6.14
CA GLU A 262 7.30 -25.36 7.35
C GLU A 262 6.13 -26.35 7.20
N ILE A 263 6.01 -27.30 8.12
CA ILE A 263 4.96 -28.34 8.07
C ILE A 263 3.56 -27.74 8.31
N MET A 264 3.45 -26.66 9.10
CA MET A 264 2.19 -25.99 9.43
C MET A 264 2.23 -24.49 9.13
N VAL A 265 1.03 -23.91 8.92
CA VAL A 265 0.83 -22.47 8.76
C VAL A 265 1.28 -21.73 10.03
N SER A 266 1.00 -22.29 11.20
CA SER A 266 1.42 -21.74 12.50
C SER A 266 2.93 -21.63 12.62
N ASP A 267 3.67 -22.65 12.21
CA ASP A 267 5.13 -22.67 12.28
C ASP A 267 5.73 -21.60 11.36
N SER A 268 5.19 -21.51 10.14
CA SER A 268 5.56 -20.50 9.16
C SER A 268 5.33 -19.08 9.71
N LEU A 269 4.19 -18.87 10.39
CA LEU A 269 3.83 -17.59 11.01
C LEU A 269 4.75 -17.26 12.19
N TYR A 270 4.99 -18.19 13.12
CA TYR A 270 5.83 -17.92 14.28
C TYR A 270 7.28 -17.63 13.87
N ALA A 271 7.81 -18.37 12.89
CA ALA A 271 9.12 -18.10 12.31
C ALA A 271 9.16 -16.71 11.63
N TYR A 272 8.09 -16.30 10.96
CA TYR A 272 7.96 -14.96 10.39
C TYR A 272 7.96 -13.87 11.47
N ILE A 273 7.13 -14.00 12.51
CA ILE A 273 7.04 -13.03 13.61
C ILE A 273 8.38 -12.90 14.34
N GLU A 274 9.06 -14.01 14.62
CA GLU A 274 10.39 -13.98 15.25
C GLU A 274 11.41 -13.25 14.36
N ASN A 275 11.38 -13.51 13.06
CA ASN A 275 12.24 -12.82 12.10
C ASN A 275 11.93 -11.32 12.01
N VAL A 276 10.65 -10.93 12.04
CA VAL A 276 10.23 -9.51 12.11
C VAL A 276 10.84 -8.84 13.33
N LYS A 277 10.73 -9.44 14.53
CA LYS A 277 11.34 -8.90 15.75
C LYS A 277 12.85 -8.67 15.55
N LYS A 278 13.58 -9.69 15.10
CA LYS A 278 15.04 -9.60 14.85
C LYS A 278 15.39 -8.47 13.88
N ILE A 279 14.66 -8.34 12.78
CA ILE A 279 14.91 -7.31 11.77
C ILE A 279 14.62 -5.91 12.32
N VAL A 280 13.53 -5.71 13.06
CA VAL A 280 13.18 -4.41 13.64
C VAL A 280 14.23 -3.95 14.66
N TYR A 281 14.71 -4.84 15.53
CA TYR A 281 15.80 -4.53 16.47
C TYR A 281 17.11 -4.19 15.75
N LEU A 282 17.49 -4.99 14.75
CA LEU A 282 18.68 -4.72 13.94
C LEU A 282 18.59 -3.36 13.22
N PHE A 283 17.40 -3.00 12.73
CA PHE A 283 17.15 -1.72 12.08
C PHE A 283 17.32 -0.56 13.07
N SER A 284 16.72 -0.68 14.25
CA SER A 284 16.84 0.31 15.34
C SER A 284 18.28 0.49 15.78
N GLU A 285 19.04 -0.59 15.97
CA GLU A 285 20.46 -0.54 16.32
C GLU A 285 21.30 0.22 15.28
N LYS A 286 21.06 -0.04 13.99
CA LYS A 286 21.78 0.63 12.89
C LYS A 286 21.42 2.10 12.78
N GLU A 287 20.15 2.47 12.94
CA GLU A 287 19.76 3.88 13.00
C GLU A 287 20.37 4.57 14.21
N ALA A 288 20.40 3.91 15.37
CA ALA A 288 21.00 4.45 16.59
C ALA A 288 22.51 4.66 16.44
N GLU A 289 23.22 3.73 15.81
CA GLU A 289 24.66 3.88 15.54
C GLU A 289 24.92 5.04 14.57
N ASN A 290 24.13 5.17 13.50
CA ASN A 290 24.23 6.33 12.60
C ASN A 290 23.96 7.65 13.35
N ASN A 291 22.95 7.68 14.23
CA ASN A 291 22.68 8.84 15.06
C ASN A 291 23.84 9.16 16.00
N ARG A 292 24.44 8.16 16.66
CA ARG A 292 25.59 8.33 17.55
C ARG A 292 26.74 9.03 16.83
N LEU A 293 27.10 8.56 15.64
CA LEU A 293 28.15 9.14 14.81
C LEU A 293 27.87 10.61 14.45
N PHE A 294 26.65 10.93 14.02
CA PHE A 294 26.29 12.31 13.70
C PHE A 294 26.22 13.21 14.93
N ILE A 295 25.64 12.73 16.03
CA ILE A 295 25.58 13.50 17.29
C ILE A 295 26.99 13.85 17.76
N GLU A 296 27.93 12.90 17.67
CA GLU A 296 29.34 13.12 18.00
C GLU A 296 29.99 14.15 17.08
N THR A 297 29.79 14.03 15.76
CA THR A 297 30.37 14.93 14.76
C THR A 297 29.90 16.38 14.90
N TYR A 298 28.64 16.58 15.30
CA TYR A 298 28.05 17.91 15.44
C TYR A 298 28.17 18.48 16.85
N GLY A 299 28.72 17.71 17.81
CA GLY A 299 28.90 18.14 19.19
C GLY A 299 27.59 18.35 19.94
N LEU A 300 26.60 17.46 19.73
CA LEU A 300 25.23 17.57 20.26
C LEU A 300 24.90 16.50 21.32
N GLN A 301 25.90 15.92 21.98
CA GLN A 301 25.73 14.85 22.96
C GLN A 301 24.87 15.24 24.16
N ASP A 302 24.89 16.52 24.54
CA ASP A 302 24.08 17.06 25.64
C ASP A 302 22.62 17.34 25.23
N GLU A 303 22.34 17.36 23.93
CA GLU A 303 21.04 17.76 23.35
C GLU A 303 20.24 16.56 22.82
N LEU A 304 20.95 15.53 22.35
CA LEU A 304 20.37 14.40 21.62
C LEU A 304 20.91 13.07 22.13
N THR A 305 20.02 12.08 22.21
CA THR A 305 20.41 10.69 22.46
C THR A 305 20.31 9.87 21.17
N PRO A 306 21.18 8.87 20.95
CA PRO A 306 21.22 8.11 19.69
C PRO A 306 20.04 7.15 19.50
N GLU A 307 19.45 6.65 20.59
CA GLU A 307 18.49 5.53 20.58
C GLU A 307 17.23 5.84 19.76
N VAL A 308 16.76 4.85 18.99
CA VAL A 308 15.54 4.99 18.19
C VAL A 308 14.46 4.06 18.73
N PRO A 309 13.34 4.58 19.28
CA PRO A 309 12.23 3.76 19.73
C PRO A 309 11.67 2.87 18.60
N LEU A 310 11.23 1.66 18.94
CA LEU A 310 10.62 0.75 17.95
C LEU A 310 9.40 1.37 17.26
N SER A 311 8.67 2.26 17.94
CA SER A 311 7.54 3.00 17.37
C SER A 311 7.93 4.02 16.28
N GLU A 312 9.22 4.32 16.10
CA GLU A 312 9.72 5.20 15.03
C GLU A 312 10.26 4.43 13.82
N ILE A 313 10.42 3.10 13.92
CA ILE A 313 10.97 2.26 12.85
C ILE A 313 9.89 2.02 11.79
N THR A 314 10.00 2.69 10.63
CA THR A 314 8.95 2.78 9.60
C THR A 314 8.79 1.54 8.71
N LEU A 315 9.23 0.37 9.15
CA LEU A 315 9.02 -0.90 8.45
C LEU A 315 7.53 -1.29 8.51
N THR A 316 6.98 -1.78 7.42
CA THR A 316 5.57 -2.18 7.32
C THR A 316 5.26 -3.40 8.19
N CYS A 317 6.22 -4.30 8.38
CA CYS A 317 6.08 -5.46 9.25
C CYS A 317 6.18 -5.12 10.74
N ASN A 318 6.65 -3.92 11.11
CA ASN A 318 6.84 -3.54 12.50
C ASN A 318 5.50 -3.24 13.20
N PRO A 319 5.05 -4.07 14.16
CA PRO A 319 3.76 -3.86 14.81
C PRO A 319 3.73 -2.60 15.70
N HIS A 320 4.87 -2.18 16.26
CA HIS A 320 4.95 -0.94 17.07
C HIS A 320 4.70 0.32 16.24
N TYR A 321 5.06 0.28 14.95
CA TYR A 321 4.83 1.38 14.01
C TYR A 321 3.46 1.25 13.31
N ARG A 322 3.12 0.06 12.81
CA ARG A 322 1.91 -0.20 12.00
C ARG A 322 0.61 0.07 12.74
N TYR A 323 0.52 -0.29 14.02
CA TYR A 323 -0.75 -0.21 14.77
C TYR A 323 -0.87 1.00 15.69
N GLY A 324 0.25 1.60 16.10
CA GLY A 324 0.28 2.74 17.01
C GLY A 324 -0.49 2.50 18.32
N GLY A 325 -0.71 3.59 19.07
CA GLY A 325 -1.57 3.61 20.26
C GLY A 325 -1.04 2.83 21.48
N ASN A 326 -1.84 2.86 22.55
CA ASN A 326 -1.56 2.20 23.83
C ASN A 326 -2.00 0.74 23.82
N LEU A 327 -1.58 -0.03 22.81
CA LEU A 327 -1.75 -1.49 22.80
C LEU A 327 -0.70 -2.16 23.69
N THR A 328 -1.03 -3.30 24.28
CA THR A 328 -0.01 -4.19 24.88
C THR A 328 0.77 -4.91 23.78
N ASP A 329 1.89 -5.54 24.15
CA ASP A 329 2.68 -6.32 23.17
C ASP A 329 1.89 -7.55 22.70
N GLU A 330 1.08 -8.18 23.56
CA GLU A 330 0.20 -9.29 23.18
C GLU A 330 -0.88 -8.84 22.18
N GLU A 331 -1.50 -7.67 22.38
CA GLU A 331 -2.50 -7.13 21.45
C GLU A 331 -1.88 -6.78 20.09
N ARG A 332 -0.65 -6.26 20.07
CA ARG A 332 0.12 -6.00 18.84
C ARG A 332 0.43 -7.29 18.09
N GLU A 333 0.88 -8.32 18.79
CA GLU A 333 1.20 -9.62 18.20
C GLU A 333 -0.05 -10.31 17.65
N ALA A 334 -1.16 -10.32 18.41
CA ALA A 334 -2.43 -10.87 17.95
C ALA A 334 -2.94 -10.16 16.69
N ARG A 335 -2.78 -8.84 16.62
CA ARG A 335 -3.15 -8.07 15.43
C ARG A 335 -2.23 -8.32 14.24
N LEU A 336 -0.92 -8.43 14.47
CA LEU A 336 0.05 -8.79 13.42
C LEU A 336 -0.27 -10.17 12.85
N GLN A 337 -0.58 -11.15 13.71
CA GLN A 337 -1.00 -12.48 13.30
C GLN A 337 -2.25 -12.44 12.44
N SER A 338 -3.30 -11.74 12.89
CA SER A 338 -4.55 -11.61 12.15
C SER A 338 -4.35 -10.99 10.76
N ASP A 339 -3.62 -9.87 10.70
CA ASP A 339 -3.33 -9.18 9.44
C ASP A 339 -2.46 -10.03 8.50
N THR A 340 -1.45 -10.75 9.02
CA THR A 340 -0.57 -11.61 8.21
C THR A 340 -1.36 -12.78 7.60
N ILE A 341 -2.32 -13.35 8.33
CA ILE A 341 -3.22 -14.38 7.80
C ILE A 341 -4.21 -13.80 6.79
N ALA A 342 -4.73 -12.60 7.01
CA ALA A 342 -5.55 -11.90 6.00
C ALA A 342 -4.76 -11.64 4.69
N GLU A 343 -3.48 -11.26 4.81
CA GLU A 343 -2.54 -11.09 3.69
C GLU A 343 -2.23 -12.43 3.00
N LEU A 344 -2.16 -13.56 3.74
CA LEU A 344 -2.06 -14.90 3.15
C LEU A 344 -3.31 -15.26 2.32
N VAL A 345 -4.51 -14.96 2.83
CA VAL A 345 -5.76 -15.22 2.11
C VAL A 345 -5.84 -14.37 0.84
N SER A 346 -5.42 -13.09 0.91
CA SER A 346 -5.31 -12.22 -0.27
C SER A 346 -4.36 -12.82 -1.32
N TYR A 347 -3.20 -13.30 -0.90
CA TYR A 347 -2.23 -13.94 -1.80
C TYR A 347 -2.80 -15.21 -2.44
N ALA A 348 -3.46 -16.06 -1.65
CA ALA A 348 -4.11 -17.27 -2.14
C ALA A 348 -5.17 -16.94 -3.21
N ILE A 349 -5.98 -15.90 -3.01
CA ILE A 349 -6.92 -15.41 -4.04
C ILE A 349 -6.17 -14.88 -5.26
N GLY A 350 -5.03 -14.22 -5.07
CA GLY A 350 -4.15 -13.84 -6.18
C GLY A 350 -3.65 -15.03 -7.00
N CYS A 351 -3.34 -16.16 -6.35
CA CYS A 351 -3.03 -17.41 -7.04
C CYS A 351 -4.25 -17.99 -7.76
N MET A 352 -5.43 -17.98 -7.12
CA MET A 352 -6.69 -18.42 -7.75
C MET A 352 -7.00 -17.60 -9.00
N MET A 353 -6.80 -16.28 -8.96
CA MET A 353 -7.03 -15.39 -10.09
C MET A 353 -5.94 -15.49 -11.17
N GLY A 354 -4.82 -16.17 -10.89
CA GLY A 354 -3.64 -16.27 -11.76
C GLY A 354 -2.74 -15.04 -11.73
N ARG A 355 -2.99 -14.07 -10.84
CA ARG A 355 -2.12 -12.91 -10.64
C ARG A 355 -0.73 -13.33 -10.16
N TYR A 356 -0.69 -14.31 -9.26
CA TYR A 356 0.52 -14.94 -8.74
C TYR A 356 0.48 -16.45 -8.99
N SER A 357 1.60 -17.13 -8.73
CA SER A 357 1.69 -18.58 -8.83
C SER A 357 2.61 -19.15 -7.75
N LEU A 358 2.42 -20.43 -7.41
CA LEU A 358 3.38 -21.21 -6.64
C LEU A 358 4.57 -21.69 -7.51
N ASP A 359 4.42 -21.69 -8.83
CA ASP A 359 5.43 -22.18 -9.79
C ASP A 359 6.32 -21.07 -10.37
N ARG A 360 5.97 -19.80 -10.15
CA ARG A 360 6.73 -18.63 -10.65
C ARG A 360 6.80 -17.54 -9.58
N GLU A 361 8.01 -17.00 -9.35
CA GLU A 361 8.18 -15.84 -8.48
C GLU A 361 7.66 -14.55 -9.17
N GLY A 362 7.03 -13.67 -8.40
CA GLY A 362 6.61 -12.37 -8.89
C GLY A 362 5.22 -12.36 -9.50
N LEU A 363 4.85 -11.18 -9.99
CA LEU A 363 3.60 -10.97 -10.71
C LEU A 363 3.62 -11.77 -12.01
N VAL A 364 2.68 -12.71 -12.16
CA VAL A 364 2.59 -13.61 -13.32
C VAL A 364 1.65 -13.03 -14.38
N TYR A 365 0.48 -12.54 -13.97
CA TYR A 365 -0.52 -11.99 -14.89
C TYR A 365 -1.11 -10.65 -14.42
N ALA A 366 -0.95 -9.61 -15.24
CA ALA A 366 -1.54 -8.29 -15.07
C ALA A 366 -1.65 -7.53 -16.41
N HIS A 367 -2.11 -8.22 -17.46
CA HIS A 367 -2.37 -7.66 -18.79
C HIS A 367 -3.85 -7.38 -18.98
N ALA A 368 -4.24 -6.62 -20.00
CA ALA A 368 -5.66 -6.42 -20.31
C ALA A 368 -6.31 -7.63 -20.99
N GLY A 369 -7.60 -7.85 -20.72
CA GLY A 369 -8.47 -8.67 -21.58
C GLY A 369 -8.31 -10.18 -21.46
N ASN A 370 -7.58 -10.70 -20.47
CA ASN A 370 -7.21 -12.13 -20.38
C ASN A 370 -6.30 -12.60 -21.55
N GLU A 371 -5.69 -11.67 -22.30
CA GLU A 371 -4.80 -11.99 -23.42
C GLU A 371 -3.53 -12.72 -22.95
N GLY A 372 -3.14 -13.78 -23.66
CA GLY A 372 -1.95 -14.57 -23.34
C GLY A 372 -2.07 -15.49 -22.11
N PHE A 373 -3.16 -15.40 -21.35
CA PHE A 373 -3.34 -16.21 -20.13
C PHE A 373 -3.29 -17.72 -20.40
N LYS A 374 -3.97 -18.18 -21.47
CA LYS A 374 -3.97 -19.59 -21.86
C LYS A 374 -2.56 -20.12 -22.15
N ALA A 375 -1.71 -19.32 -22.81
CA ALA A 375 -0.34 -19.71 -23.09
C ALA A 375 0.47 -19.87 -21.79
N LEU A 376 0.27 -18.99 -20.81
CA LEU A 376 0.90 -19.14 -19.48
C LEU A 376 0.48 -20.45 -18.80
N VAL A 377 -0.81 -20.81 -18.87
CA VAL A 377 -1.31 -22.09 -18.34
C VAL A 377 -0.64 -23.28 -19.05
N GLU A 378 -0.58 -23.26 -20.39
CA GLU A 378 0.05 -24.31 -21.22
C GLU A 378 1.57 -24.43 -20.97
N GLU A 379 2.24 -23.33 -20.62
CA GLU A 379 3.64 -23.30 -20.21
C GLU A 379 3.89 -23.83 -18.77
N GLY A 380 2.83 -24.24 -18.06
CA GLY A 380 2.93 -24.72 -16.68
C GLY A 380 3.11 -23.61 -15.65
N ALA A 381 2.70 -22.38 -15.94
CA ALA A 381 2.81 -21.27 -15.00
C ALA A 381 1.96 -21.45 -13.73
N TYR A 382 0.99 -22.38 -13.72
CA TYR A 382 0.07 -22.65 -12.61
C TYR A 382 -0.11 -24.16 -12.38
N ALA A 383 0.96 -24.94 -12.54
CA ALA A 383 0.91 -26.39 -12.49
C ALA A 383 0.65 -26.94 -11.07
N THR A 384 1.25 -26.33 -10.04
CA THR A 384 1.13 -26.78 -8.64
C THR A 384 -0.25 -26.43 -8.06
N PHE A 385 -0.75 -25.22 -8.37
CA PHE A 385 -2.09 -24.78 -7.99
C PHE A 385 -2.73 -24.06 -9.16
N ALA A 386 -3.73 -24.71 -9.77
CA ALA A 386 -4.39 -24.20 -10.95
C ALA A 386 -5.09 -22.86 -10.67
N ALA A 387 -4.79 -21.87 -11.50
CA ALA A 387 -5.57 -20.65 -11.57
C ALA A 387 -6.95 -20.95 -12.17
N ASP A 388 -7.91 -20.10 -11.83
CA ASP A 388 -9.27 -20.16 -12.29
C ASP A 388 -9.38 -20.04 -13.80
N GLU A 389 -10.30 -20.77 -14.43
CA GLU A 389 -10.36 -20.83 -15.90
C GLU A 389 -10.89 -19.53 -16.52
N ASP A 390 -11.88 -18.89 -15.91
CA ASP A 390 -12.57 -17.73 -16.48
C ASP A 390 -12.34 -16.40 -15.73
N GLY A 391 -11.71 -16.47 -14.55
CA GLY A 391 -11.43 -15.33 -13.69
C GLY A 391 -12.65 -14.87 -12.88
N ILE A 392 -13.65 -15.73 -12.69
CA ILE A 392 -14.88 -15.50 -11.93
C ILE A 392 -14.88 -16.44 -10.73
N LEU A 393 -14.66 -15.90 -9.53
CA LEU A 393 -14.66 -16.70 -8.31
C LEU A 393 -15.92 -16.44 -7.48
N PRO A 394 -16.86 -17.39 -7.36
CA PRO A 394 -18.03 -17.25 -6.51
C PRO A 394 -17.66 -17.03 -5.04
N LEU A 395 -18.30 -16.06 -4.42
CA LEU A 395 -18.12 -15.68 -3.03
C LEU A 395 -19.43 -15.95 -2.28
N SER A 396 -19.72 -17.22 -2.01
CA SER A 396 -20.99 -17.64 -1.41
C SER A 396 -20.85 -17.98 0.08
N THR A 397 -21.91 -17.67 0.85
CA THR A 397 -22.05 -18.12 2.24
C THR A 397 -22.35 -19.62 2.33
N ASP A 398 -23.07 -20.17 1.35
CA ASP A 398 -23.39 -21.59 1.25
C ASP A 398 -22.58 -22.27 0.12
N SER A 399 -22.33 -23.58 0.21
CA SER A 399 -21.69 -24.33 -0.89
C SER A 399 -22.67 -24.57 -2.05
N TRP A 400 -22.89 -23.53 -2.87
CA TRP A 400 -23.62 -23.63 -4.14
C TRP A 400 -22.71 -24.03 -5.30
N PHE A 401 -21.43 -23.68 -5.22
CA PHE A 401 -20.44 -23.88 -6.28
C PHE A 401 -19.28 -24.73 -5.76
N GLU A 402 -18.82 -25.70 -6.56
CA GLU A 402 -17.73 -26.60 -6.18
C GLU A 402 -16.38 -25.86 -6.11
N ASP A 403 -16.24 -24.80 -6.90
CA ASP A 403 -15.03 -24.00 -7.09
C ASP A 403 -15.05 -22.64 -6.38
N ASP A 404 -15.93 -22.46 -5.38
CA ASP A 404 -16.00 -21.20 -4.64
C ASP A 404 -14.69 -20.86 -3.91
N VAL A 405 -14.52 -19.58 -3.56
CA VAL A 405 -13.29 -19.06 -2.94
C VAL A 405 -12.90 -19.84 -1.68
N ALA A 406 -13.87 -20.30 -0.88
CA ALA A 406 -13.59 -21.00 0.37
C ALA A 406 -13.07 -22.41 0.13
N THR A 407 -13.69 -23.16 -0.78
CA THR A 407 -13.23 -24.50 -1.19
C THR A 407 -11.84 -24.43 -1.82
N ARG A 408 -11.59 -23.40 -2.64
CA ARG A 408 -10.27 -23.19 -3.25
C ARG A 408 -9.21 -22.75 -2.24
N LEU A 409 -9.58 -22.02 -1.20
CA LEU A 409 -8.66 -21.68 -0.12
C LEU A 409 -8.25 -22.94 0.65
N GLU A 410 -9.19 -23.85 0.94
CA GLU A 410 -8.89 -25.16 1.52
C GLU A 410 -7.94 -25.97 0.61
N ALA A 411 -8.21 -26.00 -0.70
CA ALA A 411 -7.32 -26.65 -1.67
C ALA A 411 -5.93 -26.01 -1.70
N PHE A 412 -5.83 -24.69 -1.60
CA PHE A 412 -4.56 -23.97 -1.53
C PHE A 412 -3.76 -24.35 -0.29
N VAL A 413 -4.41 -24.37 0.89
CA VAL A 413 -3.77 -24.76 2.15
C VAL A 413 -3.27 -26.21 2.07
N CYS A 414 -4.08 -27.13 1.54
CA CYS A 414 -3.71 -28.53 1.31
C CYS A 414 -2.52 -28.66 0.33
N THR A 415 -2.46 -27.80 -0.69
CA THR A 415 -1.36 -27.81 -1.67
C THR A 415 -0.04 -27.35 -1.07
N VAL A 416 -0.06 -26.31 -0.23
CA VAL A 416 1.15 -25.70 0.33
C VAL A 416 1.68 -26.45 1.56
N TRP A 417 0.79 -26.86 2.48
CA TRP A 417 1.17 -27.47 3.76
C TRP A 417 0.80 -28.97 3.87
N GLY A 418 0.17 -29.53 2.84
CA GLY A 418 -0.17 -30.94 2.79
C GLY A 418 -1.52 -31.28 3.43
N LYS A 419 -1.99 -32.50 3.15
CA LYS A 419 -3.29 -33.01 3.63
C LYS A 419 -3.26 -33.41 5.11
N GLU A 420 -2.10 -33.81 5.62
CA GLU A 420 -1.95 -34.36 6.98
C GLU A 420 -2.25 -33.33 8.08
N THR A 421 -1.96 -32.05 7.83
CA THR A 421 -2.14 -30.93 8.79
C THR A 421 -3.29 -30.00 8.41
N LEU A 422 -4.15 -30.41 7.46
CA LEU A 422 -5.15 -29.54 6.86
C LEU A 422 -6.15 -29.01 7.89
N GLU A 423 -6.68 -29.87 8.77
CA GLU A 423 -7.68 -29.46 9.76
C GLU A 423 -7.08 -28.50 10.79
N GLU A 424 -5.87 -28.78 11.28
CA GLU A 424 -5.14 -27.89 12.19
C GLU A 424 -4.83 -26.54 11.55
N ASN A 425 -4.41 -26.53 10.27
CA ASN A 425 -4.12 -25.31 9.54
C ASN A 425 -5.39 -24.47 9.31
N LEU A 426 -6.51 -25.08 8.92
CA LEU A 426 -7.78 -24.37 8.75
C LEU A 426 -8.29 -23.80 10.08
N GLN A 427 -8.16 -24.56 11.18
CA GLN A 427 -8.50 -24.07 12.52
C GLN A 427 -7.62 -22.88 12.91
N PHE A 428 -6.31 -22.97 12.71
CA PHE A 428 -5.39 -21.88 13.00
C PHE A 428 -5.69 -20.61 12.19
N ILE A 429 -6.01 -20.75 10.90
CA ILE A 429 -6.42 -19.63 10.03
C ILE A 429 -7.70 -18.99 10.57
N ALA A 430 -8.72 -19.79 10.88
CA ALA A 430 -10.00 -19.31 11.42
C ALA A 430 -9.83 -18.54 12.74
N ASP A 431 -9.05 -19.10 13.67
CA ASP A 431 -8.79 -18.48 14.98
C ASP A 431 -7.99 -17.18 14.81
N SER A 432 -6.98 -17.17 13.93
CA SER A 432 -6.17 -15.98 13.64
C SER A 432 -7.00 -14.84 13.05
N LEU A 433 -7.94 -15.14 12.15
CA LEU A 433 -8.86 -14.14 11.60
C LEU A 433 -9.78 -13.55 12.68
N CYS A 434 -10.12 -14.33 13.71
CA CYS A 434 -10.95 -13.87 14.83
C CYS A 434 -10.21 -13.00 15.86
N LEU A 435 -8.88 -12.88 15.76
CA LEU A 435 -8.09 -12.02 16.64
C LEU A 435 -8.34 -10.52 16.38
N ALA A 436 -8.47 -10.11 15.11
CA ALA A 436 -8.68 -8.70 14.76
C ALA A 436 -9.52 -8.47 13.50
N ALA A 437 -9.47 -9.34 12.49
CA ALA A 437 -10.16 -9.13 11.21
C ALA A 437 -11.70 -9.23 11.35
N ILE A 438 -12.18 -10.26 12.06
CA ILE A 438 -13.61 -10.47 12.30
C ILE A 438 -13.89 -10.74 13.78
N LYS A 439 -15.09 -10.38 14.24
CA LYS A 439 -15.51 -10.73 15.60
C LYS A 439 -15.87 -12.21 15.69
N PRO A 440 -15.51 -12.90 16.79
CA PRO A 440 -15.97 -14.26 17.04
C PRO A 440 -17.48 -14.28 17.28
N VAL A 441 -18.13 -15.36 16.86
CA VAL A 441 -19.56 -15.56 17.10
C VAL A 441 -19.78 -15.93 18.57
N LYS A 442 -20.63 -15.16 19.26
CA LYS A 442 -20.86 -15.31 20.71
C LYS A 442 -21.71 -16.53 21.10
N LYS A 443 -22.47 -17.10 20.16
CA LYS A 443 -23.44 -18.18 20.41
C LYS A 443 -23.50 -19.13 19.21
N GLY A 444 -23.27 -20.42 19.45
CA GLY A 444 -23.11 -21.43 18.40
C GLY A 444 -21.63 -21.57 18.04
N GLY A 445 -21.08 -22.77 18.15
CA GLY A 445 -19.73 -23.05 17.66
C GLY A 445 -19.77 -23.04 16.14
N GLU A 446 -19.10 -22.08 15.50
CA GLU A 446 -18.77 -22.17 14.08
C GLU A 446 -17.57 -23.10 13.92
N THR A 447 -17.62 -23.93 12.89
CA THR A 447 -16.44 -24.66 12.42
C THR A 447 -15.40 -23.69 11.84
N SER A 448 -14.16 -24.16 11.70
CA SER A 448 -13.09 -23.40 11.02
C SER A 448 -13.49 -22.94 9.62
N ARG A 449 -14.12 -23.84 8.85
CA ARG A 449 -14.60 -23.56 7.49
C ARG A 449 -15.72 -22.52 7.45
N GLU A 450 -16.68 -22.57 8.36
CA GLU A 450 -17.74 -21.56 8.46
C GLU A 450 -17.16 -20.19 8.84
N THR A 451 -16.20 -20.15 9.76
CA THR A 451 -15.52 -18.92 10.16
C THR A 451 -14.77 -18.28 8.98
N ILE A 452 -14.04 -19.09 8.20
CA ILE A 452 -13.34 -18.65 7.00
C ILE A 452 -14.33 -18.13 5.96
N ARG A 453 -15.42 -18.86 5.66
CA ARG A 453 -16.49 -18.42 4.75
C ARG A 453 -17.11 -17.08 5.18
N ARG A 454 -17.30 -16.88 6.49
CA ARG A 454 -17.80 -15.62 7.04
C ARG A 454 -16.81 -14.47 6.84
N TYR A 455 -15.51 -14.69 7.04
CA TYR A 455 -14.49 -13.67 6.74
C TYR A 455 -14.51 -13.28 5.27
N LEU A 456 -14.50 -14.28 4.37
CA LEU A 456 -14.52 -14.09 2.92
C LEU A 456 -15.73 -13.26 2.46
N SER A 457 -16.93 -13.55 2.98
CA SER A 457 -18.17 -12.88 2.58
C SER A 457 -18.43 -11.50 3.20
N THR A 458 -17.77 -11.16 4.32
CA THR A 458 -18.11 -9.95 5.10
C THR A 458 -16.98 -8.94 5.28
N GLN A 459 -15.72 -9.39 5.21
CA GLN A 459 -14.57 -8.57 5.57
C GLN A 459 -13.50 -8.52 4.46
N LEU A 460 -13.26 -9.61 3.74
CA LEU A 460 -12.24 -9.69 2.69
C LEU A 460 -12.26 -8.49 1.73
N TYR A 461 -13.43 -8.16 1.15
CA TYR A 461 -13.51 -7.07 0.19
C TYR A 461 -13.24 -5.69 0.80
N LYS A 462 -13.60 -5.48 2.08
CA LYS A 462 -13.29 -4.23 2.79
C LYS A 462 -11.78 -4.07 3.00
N ASP A 463 -11.11 -5.16 3.36
CA ASP A 463 -9.66 -5.19 3.53
C ASP A 463 -8.98 -4.95 2.17
N HIS A 464 -9.47 -5.59 1.11
CA HIS A 464 -9.03 -5.36 -0.26
C HIS A 464 -9.17 -3.90 -0.70
N LEU A 465 -10.33 -3.27 -0.46
CA LEU A 465 -10.53 -1.85 -0.76
C LEU A 465 -9.55 -0.94 0.00
N LYS A 466 -9.22 -1.28 1.25
CA LYS A 466 -8.24 -0.54 2.06
C LYS A 466 -6.83 -0.69 1.49
N THR A 467 -6.40 -1.92 1.22
CA THR A 467 -5.07 -2.26 0.68
C THR A 467 -4.82 -1.53 -0.64
N TYR A 468 -5.79 -1.52 -1.54
CA TYR A 468 -5.68 -0.91 -2.86
C TYR A 468 -6.18 0.55 -2.90
N LYS A 469 -6.28 1.24 -1.75
CA LYS A 469 -6.65 2.68 -1.64
C LYS A 469 -7.91 3.04 -2.47
N LYS A 470 -8.95 2.20 -2.41
CA LYS A 470 -10.19 2.30 -3.20
C LYS A 470 -9.97 2.26 -4.72
N ARG A 471 -8.98 1.50 -5.17
CA ARG A 471 -8.71 1.11 -6.57
C ARG A 471 -8.57 -0.41 -6.66
N PRO A 472 -9.61 -1.18 -6.26
CA PRO A 472 -9.50 -2.63 -6.16
C PRO A 472 -9.19 -3.28 -7.52
N ILE A 473 -8.40 -4.35 -7.49
CA ILE A 473 -8.09 -5.18 -8.66
C ILE A 473 -9.02 -6.40 -8.80
N TYR A 474 -9.48 -6.97 -7.69
CA TYR A 474 -10.59 -7.92 -7.65
C TYR A 474 -11.88 -7.13 -7.43
N TRP A 475 -12.80 -7.21 -8.38
CA TRP A 475 -14.06 -6.49 -8.36
C TRP A 475 -15.16 -7.42 -7.87
N LEU A 476 -15.88 -6.97 -6.84
CA LEU A 476 -16.98 -7.72 -6.25
C LEU A 476 -18.28 -7.38 -6.99
N PHE A 477 -18.73 -8.31 -7.83
CA PHE A 477 -20.09 -8.29 -8.36
C PHE A 477 -21.03 -8.83 -7.30
N SER A 478 -22.16 -8.16 -7.09
CA SER A 478 -23.11 -8.50 -6.02
C SER A 478 -24.54 -8.29 -6.48
N SER A 479 -25.40 -9.27 -6.22
CA SER A 479 -26.83 -9.18 -6.52
C SER A 479 -27.57 -8.16 -5.65
N GLY A 480 -27.01 -7.77 -4.52
CA GLY A 480 -27.59 -6.79 -3.63
C GLY A 480 -27.49 -7.14 -2.15
N LYS A 481 -28.53 -6.77 -1.41
CA LYS A 481 -28.55 -6.79 0.05
C LYS A 481 -28.69 -8.21 0.61
N GLU A 482 -29.46 -9.06 -0.06
CA GLU A 482 -29.69 -10.44 0.34
C GLU A 482 -28.52 -11.35 -0.04
N LYS A 483 -27.54 -10.82 -0.79
CA LYS A 483 -26.32 -11.51 -1.23
C LYS A 483 -26.65 -12.85 -1.89
N ALA A 484 -27.70 -12.87 -2.70
CA ALA A 484 -28.13 -14.08 -3.41
C ALA A 484 -27.03 -14.63 -4.31
N PHE A 485 -26.23 -13.75 -4.91
CA PHE A 485 -25.02 -14.09 -5.65
C PHE A 485 -23.96 -13.00 -5.44
N GLU A 486 -22.75 -13.41 -5.09
CA GLU A 486 -21.58 -12.55 -5.12
C GLU A 486 -20.43 -13.31 -5.79
N CYS A 487 -19.61 -12.60 -6.56
CA CYS A 487 -18.38 -13.16 -7.10
C CYS A 487 -17.30 -12.11 -7.24
N LEU A 488 -16.05 -12.55 -7.19
CA LEU A 488 -14.88 -11.73 -7.48
C LEU A 488 -14.50 -11.91 -8.95
N VAL A 489 -14.24 -10.81 -9.64
CA VAL A 489 -13.72 -10.80 -11.00
C VAL A 489 -12.39 -10.06 -11.02
N TYR A 490 -11.35 -10.65 -11.60
CA TYR A 490 -10.06 -9.98 -11.72
C TYR A 490 -10.05 -8.98 -12.87
N LEU A 491 -9.82 -7.69 -12.58
CA LEU A 491 -9.76 -6.57 -13.54
C LEU A 491 -8.98 -6.91 -14.82
N HIS A 492 -7.79 -7.48 -14.67
CA HIS A 492 -6.89 -7.80 -15.78
C HIS A 492 -7.41 -8.96 -16.66
N ARG A 493 -8.26 -9.82 -16.10
CA ARG A 493 -8.86 -10.96 -16.83
C ARG A 493 -10.26 -10.67 -17.36
N TYR A 494 -10.85 -9.54 -17.01
CA TYR A 494 -12.15 -9.15 -17.54
C TYR A 494 -12.08 -8.96 -19.06
N ASN A 495 -13.06 -9.50 -19.78
CA ASN A 495 -13.28 -9.27 -21.21
C ASN A 495 -14.79 -9.27 -21.53
N GLU A 496 -15.14 -9.04 -22.80
CA GLU A 496 -16.55 -8.95 -23.24
C GLU A 496 -17.38 -10.22 -22.96
N ALA A 497 -16.73 -11.38 -22.79
CA ALA A 497 -17.40 -12.64 -22.50
C ALA A 497 -17.66 -12.88 -21.01
N THR A 498 -17.06 -12.07 -20.12
CA THR A 498 -17.17 -12.27 -18.66
C THR A 498 -18.61 -12.15 -18.15
N LEU A 499 -19.37 -11.11 -18.53
CA LEU A 499 -20.76 -10.96 -18.08
C LEU A 499 -21.71 -12.02 -18.69
N PRO A 500 -21.66 -12.31 -20.01
CA PRO A 500 -22.41 -13.43 -20.57
C PRO A 500 -22.14 -14.75 -19.84
N ARG A 501 -20.87 -15.06 -19.58
CA ARG A 501 -20.46 -16.28 -18.89
C ARG A 501 -20.96 -16.32 -17.45
N MET A 502 -20.78 -15.25 -16.69
CA MET A 502 -21.31 -15.11 -15.32
C MET A 502 -22.81 -15.44 -15.28
N ARG A 503 -23.55 -14.94 -16.27
CA ARG A 503 -24.98 -15.18 -16.37
C ARG A 503 -25.33 -16.64 -16.69
N THR A 504 -24.66 -17.24 -17.67
CA THR A 504 -25.00 -18.58 -18.18
C THR A 504 -24.46 -19.72 -17.31
N GLU A 505 -23.24 -19.56 -16.76
CA GLU A 505 -22.53 -20.63 -16.04
C GLU A 505 -22.77 -20.56 -14.52
N TYR A 506 -23.12 -19.38 -13.97
CA TYR A 506 -23.30 -19.22 -12.52
C TYR A 506 -24.73 -18.82 -12.12
N VAL A 507 -25.23 -17.69 -12.62
CA VAL A 507 -26.52 -17.13 -12.15
C VAL A 507 -27.71 -17.98 -12.60
N THR A 508 -27.76 -18.40 -13.86
CA THR A 508 -28.87 -19.21 -14.38
C THR A 508 -28.97 -20.58 -13.69
N PRO A 509 -27.87 -21.35 -13.51
CA PRO A 509 -27.90 -22.57 -12.71
C PRO A 509 -28.34 -22.32 -11.26
N LEU A 510 -27.83 -21.27 -10.61
CA LEU A 510 -28.17 -20.94 -9.24
C LEU A 510 -29.67 -20.63 -9.07
N LEU A 511 -30.30 -19.91 -10.02
CA LEU A 511 -31.75 -19.71 -10.04
C LEU A 511 -32.53 -21.02 -9.98
N GLY A 512 -32.12 -22.01 -10.80
CA GLY A 512 -32.73 -23.33 -10.83
C GLY A 512 -32.52 -24.11 -9.52
N GLN A 513 -31.29 -24.10 -8.98
CA GLN A 513 -30.95 -24.78 -7.73
C GLN A 513 -31.70 -24.19 -6.52
N MET A 514 -31.77 -22.86 -6.41
CA MET A 514 -32.49 -22.18 -5.33
C MET A 514 -34.00 -22.46 -5.41
N ALA A 515 -34.60 -22.39 -6.60
CA ALA A 515 -36.01 -22.72 -6.80
C ALA A 515 -36.30 -24.18 -6.41
N GLY A 516 -35.45 -25.12 -6.83
CA GLY A 516 -35.58 -26.54 -6.46
C GLY A 516 -35.43 -26.77 -4.95
N ARG A 517 -34.50 -26.07 -4.28
CA ARG A 517 -34.33 -26.15 -2.82
C ARG A 517 -35.56 -25.62 -2.08
N ILE A 518 -36.16 -24.52 -2.53
CA ILE A 518 -37.40 -23.97 -1.96
C ILE A 518 -38.53 -25.01 -2.02
N GLU A 519 -38.75 -25.63 -3.18
CA GLU A 519 -39.81 -26.63 -3.33
C GLU A 519 -39.57 -27.86 -2.44
N ARG A 520 -38.32 -28.34 -2.34
CA ARG A 520 -37.97 -29.44 -1.43
C ARG A 520 -38.21 -29.08 0.04
N LEU A 521 -37.82 -27.88 0.46
CA LEU A 521 -38.05 -27.40 1.81
C LEU A 521 -39.55 -27.25 2.11
N ARG A 522 -40.36 -26.81 1.14
CA ARG A 522 -41.83 -26.72 1.29
C ARG A 522 -42.44 -28.10 1.56
N LEU A 523 -42.01 -29.14 0.83
CA LEU A 523 -42.45 -30.51 1.10
C LEU A 523 -42.04 -30.96 2.51
N GLN A 524 -40.78 -30.75 2.89
CA GLN A 524 -40.29 -31.08 4.23
C GLN A 524 -41.04 -30.32 5.34
N GLN A 525 -41.46 -29.09 5.08
CA GLN A 525 -42.22 -28.27 6.03
C GLN A 525 -43.58 -28.90 6.35
N THR A 526 -44.24 -29.54 5.37
CA THR A 526 -45.55 -30.17 5.57
C THR A 526 -45.49 -31.43 6.44
N GLU A 527 -44.34 -32.12 6.44
CA GLU A 527 -44.10 -33.35 7.20
C GLU A 527 -43.40 -33.09 8.55
N ALA A 528 -42.96 -31.85 8.81
CA ALA A 528 -42.15 -31.49 9.97
C ALA A 528 -42.97 -31.22 11.24
N SER A 529 -42.33 -31.43 12.39
CA SER A 529 -42.85 -31.03 13.71
C SER A 529 -43.05 -29.50 13.78
N THR A 530 -43.92 -29.00 14.67
CA THR A 530 -44.26 -27.56 14.76
C THR A 530 -43.03 -26.65 14.90
N SER A 531 -41.98 -27.06 15.64
CA SER A 531 -40.74 -26.29 15.79
C SER A 531 -39.88 -26.33 14.53
N ASP A 532 -39.76 -27.49 13.90
CA ASP A 532 -38.96 -27.67 12.68
C ASP A 532 -39.62 -27.00 11.47
N ALA A 533 -40.95 -27.11 11.34
CA ALA A 533 -41.73 -26.43 10.32
C ALA A 533 -41.55 -24.90 10.37
N LYS A 534 -41.40 -24.34 11.59
CA LYS A 534 -41.10 -22.90 11.77
C LYS A 534 -39.68 -22.54 11.35
N ARG A 535 -38.68 -23.41 11.63
CA ARG A 535 -37.29 -23.20 11.19
C ARG A 535 -37.18 -23.28 9.67
N ILE A 536 -37.76 -24.31 9.07
CA ILE A 536 -37.83 -24.52 7.62
C ILE A 536 -38.54 -23.35 6.95
N GLY A 537 -39.65 -22.86 7.53
CA GLY A 537 -40.36 -21.68 7.01
C GLY A 537 -39.49 -20.44 6.90
N LYS A 538 -38.64 -20.17 7.91
CA LYS A 538 -37.69 -19.05 7.85
C LYS A 538 -36.63 -19.23 6.76
N GLU A 539 -36.16 -20.46 6.55
CA GLU A 539 -35.20 -20.77 5.49
C GLU A 539 -35.83 -20.57 4.10
N ILE A 540 -37.09 -21.01 3.91
CA ILE A 540 -37.87 -20.76 2.69
C ILE A 540 -38.04 -19.25 2.46
N ASP A 541 -38.41 -18.48 3.49
CA ASP A 541 -38.58 -17.02 3.37
C ASP A 541 -37.28 -16.33 2.96
N SER A 542 -36.14 -16.76 3.54
CA SER A 542 -34.81 -16.26 3.20
C SER A 542 -34.44 -16.58 1.74
N LEU A 543 -34.56 -17.85 1.34
CA LEU A 543 -34.26 -18.29 -0.02
C LEU A 543 -35.19 -17.64 -1.06
N THR A 544 -36.46 -17.38 -0.70
CA THR A 544 -37.41 -16.72 -1.59
C THR A 544 -37.02 -15.27 -1.86
N LYS A 545 -36.54 -14.54 -0.83
CA LYS A 545 -36.00 -13.18 -1.01
C LYS A 545 -34.74 -13.17 -1.87
N GLN A 546 -33.82 -14.09 -1.59
CA GLN A 546 -32.61 -14.25 -2.40
C GLN A 546 -32.95 -14.61 -3.85
N LEU A 547 -33.89 -15.52 -4.09
CA LEU A 547 -34.32 -15.89 -5.44
C LEU A 547 -34.94 -14.70 -6.19
N ALA A 548 -35.72 -13.87 -5.51
CA ALA A 548 -36.27 -12.65 -6.11
C ALA A 548 -35.18 -11.63 -6.47
N GLU A 549 -34.20 -11.43 -5.59
CA GLU A 549 -33.02 -10.58 -5.85
C GLU A 549 -32.20 -11.13 -7.03
N LEU A 550 -31.94 -12.45 -7.06
CA LEU A 550 -31.17 -13.09 -8.12
C LEU A 550 -31.83 -12.98 -9.50
N ARG A 551 -33.17 -13.02 -9.57
CA ARG A 551 -33.91 -12.78 -10.82
C ARG A 551 -33.73 -11.34 -11.32
N ALA A 552 -33.83 -10.37 -10.42
CA ALA A 552 -33.59 -8.98 -10.77
C ALA A 552 -32.13 -8.76 -11.22
N PHE A 553 -31.18 -9.45 -10.59
CA PHE A 553 -29.77 -9.42 -10.99
C PHE A 553 -29.53 -10.08 -12.36
N ASP A 554 -30.20 -11.20 -12.70
CA ASP A 554 -30.13 -11.81 -14.03
C ASP A 554 -30.58 -10.83 -15.14
N ASP A 555 -31.66 -10.10 -14.90
CA ASP A 555 -32.18 -9.09 -15.83
C ASP A 555 -31.17 -7.95 -16.04
N GLN A 556 -30.54 -7.46 -14.96
CA GLN A 556 -29.48 -6.45 -15.04
C GLN A 556 -28.24 -6.98 -15.78
N LEU A 557 -27.79 -8.20 -15.45
CA LEU A 557 -26.66 -8.84 -16.12
C LEU A 557 -26.91 -9.01 -17.60
N LYS A 558 -28.12 -9.42 -18.00
CA LYS A 558 -28.50 -9.53 -19.42
C LYS A 558 -28.33 -8.19 -20.13
N HIS A 559 -28.86 -7.12 -19.55
CA HIS A 559 -28.74 -5.78 -20.13
C HIS A 559 -27.28 -5.36 -20.31
N HIS A 560 -26.44 -5.52 -19.29
CA HIS A 560 -25.02 -5.16 -19.36
C HIS A 560 -24.19 -6.10 -20.25
N ALA A 561 -24.55 -7.38 -20.33
CA ALA A 561 -23.93 -8.33 -21.26
C ALA A 561 -24.19 -7.93 -22.72
N ASP A 562 -25.40 -7.48 -23.04
CA ASP A 562 -25.75 -6.98 -24.38
C ASP A 562 -24.98 -5.71 -24.76
N MET A 563 -24.55 -4.90 -23.78
CA MET A 563 -23.70 -3.71 -24.00
C MET A 563 -22.26 -4.05 -24.39
N ARG A 564 -21.79 -5.28 -24.14
CA ARG A 564 -20.41 -5.73 -24.41
C ARG A 564 -19.35 -4.75 -23.89
N ILE A 565 -19.43 -4.45 -22.59
CA ILE A 565 -18.54 -3.49 -21.94
C ILE A 565 -17.08 -3.95 -22.10
N THR A 566 -16.24 -3.06 -22.64
CA THR A 566 -14.78 -3.23 -22.73
C THR A 566 -14.04 -2.31 -21.76
N LEU A 567 -12.86 -2.75 -21.31
CA LEU A 567 -12.01 -2.00 -20.40
C LEU A 567 -10.78 -1.48 -21.12
N ASP A 568 -10.46 -0.21 -20.86
CA ASP A 568 -9.13 0.33 -21.14
C ASP A 568 -8.46 0.54 -19.78
N LEU A 569 -7.51 -0.32 -19.41
CA LEU A 569 -6.86 -0.26 -18.11
C LEU A 569 -6.15 1.08 -17.88
N ASP A 570 -5.69 1.77 -18.93
CA ASP A 570 -5.04 3.06 -18.78
C ASP A 570 -5.99 4.17 -18.28
N ASP A 571 -7.31 4.03 -18.49
CA ASP A 571 -8.30 4.93 -17.89
C ASP A 571 -8.34 4.84 -16.36
N GLY A 572 -7.76 3.77 -15.80
CA GLY A 572 -7.68 3.50 -14.37
C GLY A 572 -8.95 2.86 -13.81
N VAL A 573 -8.88 2.43 -12.54
CA VAL A 573 -9.96 1.65 -11.94
C VAL A 573 -11.23 2.46 -11.83
N LYS A 574 -11.16 3.73 -11.42
CA LYS A 574 -12.35 4.59 -11.23
C LYS A 574 -13.26 4.67 -12.46
N VAL A 575 -12.68 4.94 -13.63
CA VAL A 575 -13.44 5.14 -14.86
C VAL A 575 -14.03 3.80 -15.31
N ASN A 576 -13.23 2.74 -15.27
CA ASN A 576 -13.66 1.42 -15.68
C ASN A 576 -14.72 0.81 -14.75
N TYR A 577 -14.59 1.00 -13.43
CA TYR A 577 -15.54 0.54 -12.43
C TYR A 577 -16.92 1.18 -12.62
N GLY A 578 -16.97 2.45 -13.00
CA GLY A 578 -18.21 3.17 -13.27
C GLY A 578 -19.02 2.64 -14.46
N LYS A 579 -18.42 1.85 -15.36
CA LYS A 579 -19.11 1.29 -16.53
C LYS A 579 -20.16 0.23 -16.17
N PHE A 580 -20.09 -0.36 -14.97
CA PHE A 580 -20.93 -1.49 -14.55
C PHE A 580 -22.16 -1.09 -13.73
N GLY A 581 -22.34 0.21 -13.45
CA GLY A 581 -23.48 0.69 -12.68
C GLY A 581 -23.64 -0.05 -11.35
N THR A 582 -24.84 -0.53 -11.07
CA THR A 582 -25.19 -1.20 -9.80
C THR A 582 -24.78 -2.67 -9.71
N LEU A 583 -24.16 -3.26 -10.74
CA LEU A 583 -23.70 -4.65 -10.70
C LEU A 583 -22.54 -4.87 -9.72
N LEU A 584 -21.77 -3.81 -9.45
CA LEU A 584 -20.61 -3.83 -8.57
C LEU A 584 -20.94 -3.26 -7.20
N SER A 585 -20.26 -3.77 -6.16
CA SER A 585 -20.39 -3.25 -4.80
C SER A 585 -19.61 -1.94 -4.60
N ASP A 586 -20.01 -1.12 -3.62
CA ASP A 586 -19.24 0.06 -3.20
C ASP A 586 -18.92 1.10 -4.32
N VAL A 587 -19.70 1.14 -5.40
CA VAL A 587 -19.47 2.01 -6.58
C VAL A 587 -19.24 3.46 -6.17
N LYS A 588 -20.15 4.04 -5.37
CA LYS A 588 -20.03 5.42 -4.86
C LYS A 588 -18.72 5.67 -4.10
N ALA A 589 -18.24 4.68 -3.33
CA ALA A 589 -16.99 4.81 -2.59
C ALA A 589 -15.75 4.83 -3.51
N ILE A 590 -15.83 4.17 -4.67
CA ILE A 590 -14.74 4.05 -5.64
C ILE A 590 -14.76 5.21 -6.64
N THR A 591 -15.91 5.43 -7.29
CA THR A 591 -16.08 6.43 -8.37
C THR A 591 -16.34 7.84 -7.85
N GLY A 592 -16.78 7.99 -6.59
CA GLY A 592 -17.34 9.23 -6.05
C GLY A 592 -18.79 9.46 -6.52
N ASP A 593 -19.35 10.64 -6.20
CA ASP A 593 -20.76 11.02 -6.48
C ASP A 593 -21.15 11.07 -7.98
N LYS A 594 -20.24 10.73 -8.89
CA LYS A 594 -20.48 10.67 -10.34
C LYS A 594 -20.99 9.31 -10.84
N GLY A 595 -21.30 8.37 -9.94
CA GLY A 595 -21.61 6.97 -10.25
C GLY A 595 -23.09 6.60 -10.30
N GLU A 596 -24.00 7.55 -10.58
CA GLU A 596 -25.42 7.26 -10.87
C GLU A 596 -25.77 7.55 -12.32
#